data_AF-A0A924A2L5-F1
#
_entry.id   AF-A0A924A2L5-F1
#
_cell.length_a   1.000
_cell.length_b   1.000
_cell.length_c   1.000
_cell.angle_alpha   90.00
_cell.angle_beta   90.00
_cell.angle_gamma   90.00
#
_symmetry.space_group_name_H-M   'P 1'
#
loop_
_entity.id
_entity.type
_entity.pdbx_description
1 polymer ?
#
loop_
_entity_poly.entity_id
_entity_poly.type
_entity_poly.pdbx_seq_one_letter_code
_entity_poly.pdbx_strand_id
1 'polypeptide(L)'
;KDIDGNGSFDAMIFCYSKAEDQSRKQFPMHTRDDMISQVLGIRKKFPTYKAFGAATIDDIWSEEDKKGATILNATDMNSSIMINKGGGNFEVKALPTAAQAAPGYGMSAIDVDQDGNLDLLMVGNDYGMEPFTGRHDAMFGLYLKGDGKGRFIKESINKSGFYVPGDGKAFAQLHSAKGYNLLVASQNQDSLKIFKPNKKQIKTQWIKLQPEDFFVESTINGKVMKTELYYGSTFLSQSTRMFAIDEKASAINIYNFDGKKRRIK
;
A
#
# COMPACT_ATOMS: atom_id res chain seq x y z
N LYS A 1 12.56 17.76 17.73
CA LYS A 1 12.60 18.09 19.17
C LYS A 1 11.58 19.21 19.41
N ASP A 2 11.36 19.62 20.66
CA ASP A 2 10.67 20.87 20.95
C ASP A 2 11.65 22.04 20.67
N ILE A 3 11.37 22.82 19.64
CA ILE A 3 12.25 23.89 19.15
C ILE A 3 11.97 25.20 19.89
N ASP A 4 10.72 25.47 20.25
CA ASP A 4 10.31 26.73 20.88
C ASP A 4 10.05 26.62 22.40
N GLY A 5 10.16 25.42 22.96
CA GLY A 5 10.05 25.15 24.39
C GLY A 5 8.61 25.09 24.90
N ASN A 6 7.63 24.82 24.03
CA ASN A 6 6.22 24.80 24.39
C ASN A 6 5.73 23.47 25.01
N GLY A 7 6.59 22.46 25.10
CA GLY A 7 6.30 21.13 25.65
C GLY A 7 5.82 20.10 24.62
N SER A 8 5.73 20.45 23.33
CA SER A 8 5.37 19.56 22.23
C SER A 8 6.54 19.38 21.25
N PHE A 9 6.54 18.28 20.49
CA PHE A 9 7.51 18.12 19.41
C PHE A 9 7.10 18.91 18.17
N ASP A 10 8.04 19.65 17.60
CA ASP A 10 7.88 20.30 16.30
C ASP A 10 8.30 19.35 15.17
N ALA A 11 7.33 18.69 14.57
CA ALA A 11 7.55 17.78 13.44
C ALA A 11 7.39 18.54 12.11
N MET A 12 8.41 18.49 11.26
CA MET A 12 8.43 19.24 10.00
C MET A 12 9.02 18.41 8.87
N ILE A 13 8.42 18.51 7.69
CA ILE A 13 8.83 17.76 6.50
C ILE A 13 9.55 18.71 5.53
N PHE A 14 10.69 18.24 5.03
CA PHE A 14 11.49 18.93 4.02
C PHE A 14 11.67 18.03 2.80
N CYS A 15 11.54 18.61 1.61
CA CYS A 15 11.68 17.89 0.34
C CYS A 15 12.74 18.54 -0.56
N TYR A 16 13.39 17.72 -1.40
CA TYR A 16 14.40 18.22 -2.33
C TYR A 16 13.76 18.89 -3.55
N SER A 17 13.83 20.22 -3.60
CA SER A 17 13.36 21.03 -4.74
C SER A 17 14.52 21.73 -5.43
N LYS A 18 14.31 22.17 -6.69
CA LYS A 18 15.34 22.92 -7.42
C LYS A 18 15.38 24.35 -6.87
N ALA A 19 16.55 24.79 -6.45
CA ALA A 19 16.84 26.18 -6.09
C ALA A 19 17.09 27.04 -7.34
N GLU A 20 17.23 28.36 -7.17
CA GLU A 20 17.50 29.30 -8.28
C GLU A 20 18.79 28.96 -9.03
N ASP A 21 19.81 28.49 -8.30
CA ASP A 21 21.10 28.02 -8.84
C ASP A 21 21.02 26.63 -9.51
N GLN A 22 19.80 26.10 -9.73
CA GLN A 22 19.50 24.77 -10.27
C GLN A 22 19.95 23.57 -9.41
N SER A 23 20.58 23.82 -8.25
CA SER A 23 20.92 22.74 -7.32
C SER A 23 19.67 22.20 -6.62
N ARG A 24 19.73 20.95 -6.14
CA ARG A 24 18.68 20.38 -5.29
C ARG A 24 18.99 20.71 -3.84
N LYS A 25 18.13 21.48 -3.19
CA LYS A 25 18.22 21.78 -1.76
C LYS A 25 16.93 21.36 -1.06
N GLN A 26 16.98 21.24 0.26
CA GLN A 26 15.83 20.87 1.08
C GLN A 26 15.01 22.11 1.42
N PHE A 27 13.75 22.13 0.98
CA PHE A 27 12.80 23.19 1.25
C PHE A 27 11.63 22.65 2.10
N PRO A 28 11.00 23.49 2.94
CA PRO A 28 9.84 23.06 3.71
C PRO A 28 8.71 22.63 2.77
N MET A 29 8.06 21.51 3.10
CA MET A 29 6.87 21.05 2.37
C MET A 29 5.62 21.82 2.80
N HIS A 30 5.56 22.24 4.06
CA HIS A 30 4.44 22.98 4.64
C HIS A 30 4.52 24.47 4.32
N THR A 31 3.37 25.15 4.38
CA THR A 31 3.31 26.58 4.10
C THR A 31 3.95 27.41 5.23
N ARG A 32 4.20 28.68 4.94
CA ARG A 32 4.72 29.62 5.94
C ARG A 32 3.82 29.70 7.17
N ASP A 33 2.50 29.69 6.98
CA ASP A 33 1.55 29.86 8.08
C ASP A 33 1.45 28.59 8.93
N ASP A 34 1.53 27.40 8.31
CA ASP A 34 1.63 26.13 9.04
C ASP A 34 2.89 26.13 9.92
N MET A 35 4.02 26.57 9.39
CA MET A 35 5.28 26.63 10.12
C MET A 35 5.23 27.65 11.27
N ILE A 36 4.53 28.78 11.10
CA ILE A 36 4.30 29.76 12.18
C ILE A 36 3.40 29.19 13.26
N SER A 37 2.41 28.37 12.89
CA SER A 37 1.51 27.71 13.83
C SER A 37 2.23 26.69 14.73
N GLN A 38 3.32 26.11 14.22
CA GLN A 38 4.21 25.24 15.00
C GLN A 38 5.20 26.08 15.82
N VAL A 39 5.96 26.97 15.16
CA VAL A 39 7.03 27.76 15.79
C VAL A 39 6.84 29.24 15.48
N LEU A 40 6.38 30.02 16.47
CA LEU A 40 6.07 31.46 16.30
C LEU A 40 7.27 32.30 15.82
N GLY A 41 8.49 31.88 16.15
CA GLY A 41 9.75 32.54 15.74
C GLY A 41 9.90 32.66 14.21
N ILE A 42 9.30 31.74 13.45
CA ILE A 42 9.31 31.76 11.98
C ILE A 42 8.73 33.07 11.43
N ARG A 43 7.71 33.63 12.09
CA ARG A 43 7.07 34.89 11.65
C ARG A 43 8.05 36.05 11.61
N LYS A 44 8.92 36.13 12.63
CA LYS A 44 9.94 37.18 12.76
C LYS A 44 11.11 36.92 11.80
N LYS A 45 11.52 35.66 11.66
CA LYS A 45 12.64 35.25 10.80
C LYS A 45 12.33 35.43 9.31
N PHE A 46 11.09 35.17 8.91
CA PHE A 46 10.63 35.31 7.53
C PHE A 46 9.35 36.17 7.46
N PRO A 47 9.47 37.51 7.38
CA PRO A 47 8.30 38.41 7.39
C PRO A 47 7.40 38.29 6.16
N THR A 48 7.90 37.77 5.03
CA THR A 48 7.16 37.66 3.76
C THR A 48 7.16 36.23 3.23
N TYR A 49 6.13 35.85 2.47
CA TYR A 49 6.07 34.55 1.79
C TYR A 49 7.20 34.36 0.78
N LYS A 50 7.64 35.44 0.10
CA LYS A 50 8.78 35.39 -0.82
C LYS A 50 10.06 34.99 -0.10
N ALA A 51 10.33 35.57 1.08
CA ALA A 51 11.50 35.21 1.88
C ALA A 51 11.45 33.76 2.38
N PHE A 52 10.27 33.32 2.84
CA PHE A 52 10.09 31.93 3.30
C PHE A 52 10.20 30.91 2.15
N GLY A 53 9.62 31.19 0.99
CA GLY A 53 9.63 30.27 -0.16
C GLY A 53 11.00 30.01 -0.75
N ALA A 54 11.98 30.89 -0.50
CA ALA A 54 13.38 30.70 -0.89
C ALA A 54 14.24 30.07 0.22
N ALA A 55 13.70 29.86 1.43
CA ALA A 55 14.44 29.39 2.59
C ALA A 55 14.60 27.87 2.58
N THR A 56 15.85 27.42 2.71
CA THR A 56 16.20 26.01 2.88
C THR A 56 16.12 25.59 4.35
N ILE A 57 16.26 24.29 4.62
CA ILE A 57 16.35 23.77 5.99
C ILE A 57 17.42 24.47 6.83
N ASP A 58 18.55 24.85 6.23
CA ASP A 58 19.67 25.52 6.91
C ASP A 58 19.40 27.00 7.15
N ASP A 59 18.60 27.63 6.29
CA ASP A 59 18.12 28.99 6.50
C ASP A 59 17.09 29.03 7.62
N ILE A 60 16.24 28.01 7.73
CA ILE A 60 15.17 27.92 8.73
C ILE A 60 15.73 27.49 10.09
N TRP A 61 16.60 26.48 10.14
CA TRP A 61 17.14 25.91 11.37
C TRP A 61 18.66 26.02 11.41
N SER A 62 19.19 26.68 12.45
CA SER A 62 20.62 26.69 12.72
C SER A 62 21.13 25.33 13.19
N GLU A 63 22.45 25.13 13.21
CA GLU A 63 23.03 23.89 13.75
C GLU A 63 22.68 23.66 15.23
N GLU A 64 22.54 24.72 16.02
CA GLU A 64 22.08 24.60 17.42
C GLU A 64 20.59 24.22 17.49
N ASP A 65 19.76 24.73 16.57
CA ASP A 65 18.36 24.30 16.45
C ASP A 65 18.27 22.82 16.05
N LYS A 66 19.18 22.30 15.24
CA LYS A 66 19.19 20.88 14.86
C LYS A 66 19.80 19.97 15.93
N LYS A 67 20.65 20.50 16.79
CA LYS A 67 21.34 19.72 17.83
C LYS A 67 20.31 19.03 18.75
N GLY A 68 20.42 17.71 18.85
CA GLY A 68 19.47 16.88 19.62
C GLY A 68 18.10 16.67 18.97
N ALA A 69 17.89 17.12 17.73
CA ALA A 69 16.69 16.79 16.97
C ALA A 69 16.80 15.40 16.34
N THR A 70 15.70 14.66 16.34
CA THR A 70 15.58 13.42 15.57
C THR A 70 15.40 13.76 14.09
N ILE A 71 16.34 13.32 13.25
CA ILE A 71 16.29 13.52 11.80
C ILE A 71 16.10 12.16 11.14
N LEU A 72 15.00 11.99 10.43
CA LEU A 72 14.65 10.77 9.70
C LEU A 72 14.57 11.09 8.20
N ASN A 73 14.98 10.14 7.36
CA ASN A 73 14.94 10.28 5.91
C ASN A 73 14.05 9.20 5.29
N ALA A 74 13.17 9.61 4.39
CA ALA A 74 12.44 8.71 3.49
C ALA A 74 13.08 8.79 2.10
N THR A 75 13.74 7.72 1.67
CA THR A 75 14.50 7.68 0.41
C THR A 75 13.83 6.87 -0.69
N ASP A 76 12.83 6.05 -0.34
CA ASP A 76 12.00 5.31 -1.28
C ASP A 76 10.53 5.42 -0.85
N MET A 77 9.69 5.86 -1.78
CA MET A 77 8.24 6.01 -1.59
C MET A 77 7.45 5.19 -2.62
N ASN A 78 8.13 4.30 -3.36
CA ASN A 78 7.47 3.49 -4.38
C ASN A 78 6.67 2.37 -3.72
N SER A 79 5.43 2.19 -4.17
CA SER A 79 4.73 0.90 -4.01
C SER A 79 5.57 -0.17 -4.70
N SER A 80 5.98 -1.20 -3.97
CA SER A 80 7.02 -2.14 -4.41
C SER A 80 6.69 -3.59 -4.07
N ILE A 81 7.28 -4.51 -4.82
CA ILE A 81 7.34 -5.93 -4.49
C ILE A 81 8.73 -6.27 -3.93
N MET A 82 8.77 -7.11 -2.90
CA MET A 82 10.00 -7.68 -2.36
C MET A 82 10.10 -9.15 -2.78
N ILE A 83 11.10 -9.47 -3.61
CA ILE A 83 11.32 -10.81 -4.14
C ILE A 83 12.37 -11.51 -3.27
N ASN A 84 11.95 -12.54 -2.54
CA ASN A 84 12.87 -13.35 -1.72
C ASN A 84 13.86 -14.11 -2.62
N LYS A 85 15.16 -13.88 -2.44
CA LYS A 85 16.27 -14.54 -3.14
C LYS A 85 16.86 -15.72 -2.35
N GLY A 86 16.31 -16.01 -1.18
CA GLY A 86 16.84 -17.01 -0.26
C GLY A 86 17.90 -16.42 0.68
N GLY A 87 18.20 -17.15 1.76
CA GLY A 87 19.22 -16.76 2.74
C GLY A 87 18.96 -15.43 3.44
N GLY A 88 17.69 -14.98 3.52
CA GLY A 88 17.32 -13.69 4.11
C GLY A 88 17.51 -12.48 3.17
N ASN A 89 17.86 -12.69 1.91
CA ASN A 89 18.05 -11.61 0.94
C ASN A 89 16.78 -11.34 0.14
N PHE A 90 16.45 -10.06 -0.06
CA PHE A 90 15.30 -9.62 -0.84
C PHE A 90 15.73 -8.62 -1.92
N GLU A 91 15.21 -8.82 -3.13
CA GLU A 91 15.29 -7.83 -4.20
C GLU A 91 14.02 -6.98 -4.19
N VAL A 92 14.15 -5.67 -3.98
CA VAL A 92 13.03 -4.73 -4.04
C VAL A 92 12.85 -4.23 -5.47
N LYS A 93 11.64 -4.29 -5.99
CA LYS A 93 11.27 -3.72 -7.30
C LYS A 93 10.06 -2.82 -7.16
N ALA A 94 10.15 -1.61 -7.68
CA ALA A 94 9.00 -0.74 -7.82
C ALA A 94 7.94 -1.39 -8.73
N LEU A 95 6.68 -1.29 -8.32
CA LEU A 95 5.54 -1.58 -9.19
C LEU A 95 5.45 -0.53 -10.31
N PRO A 96 4.77 -0.83 -11.44
CA PRO A 96 4.64 0.10 -12.55
C PRO A 96 4.08 1.46 -12.14
N THR A 97 4.34 2.50 -12.94
CA THR A 97 3.88 3.88 -12.71
C THR A 97 2.39 3.98 -12.37
N ALA A 98 1.56 3.10 -12.92
CA ALA A 98 0.13 3.03 -12.60
C ALA A 98 -0.17 2.79 -11.11
N ALA A 99 0.68 2.05 -10.40
CA ALA A 99 0.57 1.81 -8.96
C ALA A 99 1.07 2.97 -8.10
N GLN A 100 1.73 3.96 -8.71
CA GLN A 100 2.25 5.15 -8.04
C GLN A 100 1.35 6.38 -8.24
N ALA A 101 0.29 6.25 -9.05
CA ALA A 101 -0.53 7.38 -9.50
C ALA A 101 -1.40 7.99 -8.39
N ALA A 102 -1.74 7.21 -7.36
CA ALA A 102 -2.50 7.66 -6.20
C ALA A 102 -2.16 6.78 -4.97
N PRO A 103 -2.46 7.23 -3.73
CA PRO A 103 -2.35 6.41 -2.54
C PRO A 103 -3.16 5.11 -2.66
N GLY A 104 -2.54 3.97 -2.37
CA GLY A 104 -3.22 2.67 -2.32
C GLY A 104 -3.70 2.34 -0.91
N TYR A 105 -4.99 2.07 -0.75
CA TYR A 105 -5.59 1.71 0.55
C TYR A 105 -5.98 0.23 0.63
N GLY A 106 -6.37 -0.38 -0.49
CA GLY A 106 -6.71 -1.80 -0.54
C GLY A 106 -5.93 -2.52 -1.64
N MET A 107 -5.47 -3.74 -1.35
CA MET A 107 -4.88 -4.61 -2.36
C MET A 107 -5.20 -6.08 -2.12
N SER A 108 -5.17 -6.89 -3.18
CA SER A 108 -5.22 -8.35 -3.06
C SER A 108 -4.32 -8.98 -4.11
N ALA A 109 -3.50 -9.94 -3.67
CA ALA A 109 -2.70 -10.78 -4.53
C ALA A 109 -3.42 -12.11 -4.78
N ILE A 110 -3.99 -12.29 -5.97
CA ILE A 110 -4.71 -13.51 -6.37
C ILE A 110 -4.49 -13.80 -7.85
N ASP A 111 -4.62 -15.06 -8.24
CA ASP A 111 -4.64 -15.47 -9.66
C ASP A 111 -6.02 -15.14 -10.26
N VAL A 112 -6.13 -13.97 -10.89
CA VAL A 112 -7.43 -13.44 -11.37
C VAL A 112 -7.86 -14.14 -12.65
N ASP A 113 -6.91 -14.40 -13.55
CA ASP A 113 -7.20 -14.97 -14.88
C ASP A 113 -7.00 -16.48 -15.01
N GLN A 114 -6.52 -17.12 -13.93
CA GLN A 114 -6.30 -18.55 -13.74
C GLN A 114 -5.13 -19.11 -14.54
N ASP A 115 -4.10 -18.29 -14.76
CA ASP A 115 -2.87 -18.71 -15.45
C ASP A 115 -1.80 -19.30 -14.51
N GLY A 116 -2.08 -19.33 -13.20
CA GLY A 116 -1.20 -19.87 -12.16
C GLY A 116 -0.21 -18.85 -11.59
N ASN A 117 -0.24 -17.60 -12.05
CA ASN A 117 0.55 -16.51 -11.49
C ASN A 117 -0.33 -15.60 -10.62
N LEU A 118 0.26 -15.02 -9.58
CA LEU A 118 -0.44 -14.02 -8.79
C LEU A 118 -0.48 -12.69 -9.53
N ASP A 119 -1.68 -12.14 -9.63
CA ASP A 119 -1.93 -10.77 -10.05
C ASP A 119 -2.21 -9.87 -8.85
N LEU A 120 -2.22 -8.56 -9.06
CA LEU A 120 -2.61 -7.59 -8.03
C LEU A 120 -3.87 -6.83 -8.46
N LEU A 121 -4.84 -6.76 -7.56
CA LEU A 121 -5.96 -5.83 -7.63
C LEU A 121 -5.79 -4.79 -6.53
N MET A 122 -5.82 -3.51 -6.89
CA MET A 122 -5.62 -2.41 -5.95
C MET A 122 -6.72 -1.36 -6.07
N VAL A 123 -7.08 -0.77 -4.93
CA VAL A 123 -7.98 0.38 -4.82
C VAL A 123 -7.33 1.44 -3.95
N GLY A 124 -7.73 2.68 -4.14
CA GLY A 124 -7.09 3.80 -3.49
C GLY A 124 -7.77 5.11 -3.84
N ASN A 125 -6.97 6.16 -3.87
CA ASN A 125 -7.32 7.58 -3.89
C ASN A 125 -7.46 8.19 -2.51
N ASP A 126 -7.25 9.51 -2.47
CA ASP A 126 -7.56 10.31 -1.30
C ASP A 126 -8.22 11.63 -1.67
N TYR A 127 -9.49 11.76 -1.29
CA TYR A 127 -10.27 12.98 -1.53
C TYR A 127 -10.19 13.96 -0.36
N GLY A 128 -9.62 13.53 0.78
CA GLY A 128 -9.47 14.31 2.00
C GLY A 128 -8.18 15.13 2.09
N MET A 129 -7.42 15.18 1.01
CA MET A 129 -6.21 16.00 0.91
C MET A 129 -6.51 17.49 1.12
N GLU A 130 -5.50 18.23 1.56
CA GLU A 130 -5.59 19.67 1.76
C GLU A 130 -5.99 20.38 0.44
N PRO A 131 -6.75 21.49 0.51
CA PRO A 131 -7.19 22.21 -0.69
C PRO A 131 -6.04 22.60 -1.64
N PHE A 132 -4.86 22.91 -1.10
CA PHE A 132 -3.70 23.32 -1.89
C PHE A 132 -3.05 22.15 -2.66
N THR A 133 -2.95 20.96 -2.05
CA THR A 133 -2.40 19.78 -2.70
C THR A 133 -3.39 19.16 -3.69
N GLY A 134 -4.69 19.40 -3.50
CA GLY A 134 -5.75 18.81 -4.30
C GLY A 134 -5.91 17.32 -4.02
N ARG A 135 -6.93 16.71 -4.64
CA ARG A 135 -7.21 15.28 -4.46
C ARG A 135 -6.14 14.45 -5.16
N HIS A 136 -5.79 13.33 -4.54
CA HIS A 136 -4.99 12.30 -5.20
C HIS A 136 -5.95 11.23 -5.73
N ASP A 137 -6.51 11.41 -6.92
CA ASP A 137 -7.68 10.64 -7.42
C ASP A 137 -7.45 9.91 -8.75
N ALA A 138 -6.18 9.64 -9.10
CA ALA A 138 -5.81 9.06 -10.39
C ALA A 138 -5.92 7.51 -10.47
N MET A 139 -6.51 6.83 -9.48
CA MET A 139 -6.68 5.37 -9.46
C MET A 139 -8.16 4.95 -9.52
N PHE A 140 -8.62 4.48 -10.68
CA PHE A 140 -10.01 4.00 -10.86
C PHE A 140 -10.19 2.49 -10.65
N GLY A 141 -9.50 1.96 -9.65
CA GLY A 141 -9.22 0.53 -9.54
C GLY A 141 -8.10 0.12 -10.48
N LEU A 142 -7.17 -0.69 -9.99
CA LEU A 142 -5.97 -1.08 -10.71
C LEU A 142 -5.85 -2.60 -10.73
N TYR A 143 -5.85 -3.18 -11.93
CA TYR A 143 -5.48 -4.56 -12.16
C TYR A 143 -4.08 -4.63 -12.77
N LEU A 144 -3.17 -5.29 -12.07
CA LEU A 144 -1.81 -5.56 -12.50
C LEU A 144 -1.66 -7.06 -12.75
N LYS A 145 -1.58 -7.45 -14.02
CA LYS A 145 -1.33 -8.83 -14.41
C LYS A 145 0.13 -9.21 -14.10
N GLY A 146 0.33 -10.28 -13.35
CA GLY A 146 1.64 -10.83 -13.00
C GLY A 146 2.17 -11.81 -14.05
N ASP A 147 3.48 -11.94 -14.14
CA ASP A 147 4.16 -12.92 -15.01
C ASP A 147 4.78 -14.12 -14.25
N GLY A 148 4.56 -14.17 -12.93
CA GLY A 148 5.16 -15.16 -12.03
C GLY A 148 6.65 -14.97 -11.74
N LYS A 149 7.29 -13.95 -12.31
CA LYS A 149 8.71 -13.60 -12.13
C LYS A 149 8.91 -12.25 -11.43
N GLY A 150 7.82 -11.70 -10.87
CA GLY A 150 7.80 -10.44 -10.17
C GLY A 150 7.67 -9.22 -11.08
N ARG A 151 7.32 -9.40 -12.36
CA ARG A 151 6.92 -8.29 -13.24
C ARG A 151 5.40 -8.21 -13.28
N PHE A 152 4.92 -6.98 -13.23
CA PHE A 152 3.51 -6.64 -13.31
C PHE A 152 3.25 -5.69 -14.46
N ILE A 153 2.15 -5.89 -15.17
CA ILE A 153 1.72 -5.03 -16.28
C ILE A 153 0.28 -4.59 -16.02
N LYS A 154 0.02 -3.29 -16.11
CA LYS A 154 -1.34 -2.75 -16.00
C LYS A 154 -2.21 -3.33 -17.11
N GLU A 155 -3.35 -3.86 -16.73
CA GLU A 155 -4.43 -4.20 -17.65
C GLU A 155 -5.44 -3.04 -17.73
N SER A 156 -6.07 -2.91 -18.89
CA SER A 156 -7.09 -1.89 -19.11
C SER A 156 -8.37 -2.17 -18.32
N ILE A 157 -9.10 -1.12 -17.95
CA ILE A 157 -10.41 -1.23 -17.28
C ILE A 157 -11.40 -2.00 -18.17
N ASN A 158 -11.41 -1.71 -19.48
CA ASN A 158 -12.29 -2.38 -20.44
C ASN A 158 -12.08 -3.89 -20.52
N LYS A 159 -10.83 -4.36 -20.40
CA LYS A 159 -10.51 -5.79 -20.44
C LYS A 159 -10.65 -6.47 -19.09
N SER A 160 -10.30 -5.78 -18.00
CA SER A 160 -10.36 -6.33 -16.64
C SER A 160 -11.78 -6.35 -16.06
N GLY A 161 -12.60 -5.36 -16.41
CA GLY A 161 -13.88 -5.09 -15.76
C GLY A 161 -13.76 -4.61 -14.31
N PHE A 162 -12.54 -4.37 -13.82
CA PHE A 162 -12.30 -3.90 -12.46
C PHE A 162 -12.31 -2.38 -12.43
N TYR A 163 -13.39 -1.80 -11.90
CA TYR A 163 -13.64 -0.36 -11.93
C TYR A 163 -14.15 0.16 -10.58
N VAL A 164 -13.28 0.89 -9.88
CA VAL A 164 -13.55 1.50 -8.57
C VAL A 164 -13.18 2.99 -8.68
N PRO A 165 -14.06 3.85 -9.20
CA PRO A 165 -13.69 5.22 -9.58
C PRO A 165 -13.64 6.23 -8.44
N GLY A 166 -14.19 5.90 -7.27
CA GLY A 166 -14.31 6.80 -6.14
C GLY A 166 -13.08 6.82 -5.22
N ASP A 167 -13.29 7.37 -4.03
CA ASP A 167 -12.31 7.38 -2.93
C ASP A 167 -12.25 6.00 -2.26
N GLY A 168 -11.52 5.07 -2.88
CA GLY A 168 -11.43 3.68 -2.45
C GLY A 168 -10.65 3.52 -1.15
N LYS A 169 -11.30 3.05 -0.08
CA LYS A 169 -10.68 2.98 1.26
C LYS A 169 -10.40 1.57 1.78
N ALA A 170 -11.05 0.54 1.24
CA ALA A 170 -10.86 -0.83 1.69
C ALA A 170 -11.03 -1.82 0.55
N PHE A 171 -10.33 -2.96 0.65
CA PHE A 171 -10.49 -4.08 -0.26
C PHE A 171 -10.45 -5.41 0.50
N ALA A 172 -11.46 -6.25 0.29
CA ALA A 172 -11.58 -7.52 0.99
C ALA A 172 -12.20 -8.59 0.08
N GLN A 173 -11.85 -9.85 0.35
CA GLN A 173 -12.49 -11.01 -0.26
C GLN A 173 -13.54 -11.58 0.67
N LEU A 174 -14.74 -11.84 0.14
CA LEU A 174 -15.83 -12.52 0.82
C LEU A 174 -16.18 -13.79 0.06
N HIS A 175 -16.70 -14.78 0.78
CA HIS A 175 -17.20 -16.01 0.16
C HIS A 175 -18.71 -16.06 0.30
N SER A 176 -19.39 -16.21 -0.83
CA SER A 176 -20.84 -16.41 -0.82
C SER A 176 -21.21 -17.82 -0.33
N ALA A 177 -22.43 -17.98 0.18
CA ALA A 177 -22.98 -19.31 0.51
C ALA A 177 -22.99 -20.29 -0.68
N LYS A 178 -22.94 -19.78 -1.91
CA LYS A 178 -22.87 -20.57 -3.15
C LYS A 178 -21.44 -20.97 -3.54
N GLY A 179 -20.43 -20.57 -2.76
CA GLY A 179 -19.01 -20.88 -2.99
C GLY A 179 -18.26 -19.87 -3.87
N TYR A 180 -18.92 -18.80 -4.33
CA TYR A 180 -18.25 -17.77 -5.12
C TYR A 180 -17.29 -16.94 -4.28
N ASN A 181 -16.09 -16.69 -4.84
CA ASN A 181 -15.21 -15.63 -4.36
C ASN A 181 -15.74 -14.27 -4.83
N LEU A 182 -16.01 -13.37 -3.89
CA LEU A 182 -16.48 -12.01 -4.12
C LEU A 182 -15.37 -11.05 -3.69
N LEU A 183 -15.02 -10.13 -4.58
CA LEU A 183 -14.08 -9.05 -4.27
C LEU A 183 -14.90 -7.81 -3.94
N VAL A 184 -14.67 -7.21 -2.78
CA VAL A 184 -15.44 -6.09 -2.26
C VAL A 184 -14.52 -4.90 -2.06
N ALA A 185 -14.82 -3.81 -2.75
CA ALA A 185 -14.17 -2.52 -2.54
C ALA A 185 -15.16 -1.54 -1.90
N SER A 186 -14.71 -0.84 -0.85
CA SER A 186 -15.46 0.30 -0.32
C SER A 186 -15.04 1.59 -1.00
N GLN A 187 -15.94 2.56 -1.00
CA GLN A 187 -15.67 3.93 -1.40
C GLN A 187 -16.18 4.85 -0.30
N ASN A 188 -15.40 5.84 0.10
CA ASN A 188 -15.80 6.80 1.12
C ASN A 188 -17.06 7.56 0.65
N GLN A 189 -18.09 7.61 1.51
CA GLN A 189 -19.39 8.23 1.23
C GLN A 189 -20.06 7.81 -0.09
N ASP A 190 -19.81 6.59 -0.57
CA ASP A 190 -20.38 6.07 -1.81
C ASP A 190 -20.67 4.56 -1.69
N SER A 191 -21.26 3.97 -2.73
CA SER A 191 -21.68 2.59 -2.80
C SER A 191 -20.50 1.62 -2.77
N LEU A 192 -20.70 0.47 -2.10
CA LEU A 192 -19.80 -0.68 -2.23
C LEU A 192 -19.76 -1.18 -3.67
N LYS A 193 -18.56 -1.53 -4.16
CA LYS A 193 -18.37 -2.22 -5.43
C LYS A 193 -18.06 -3.68 -5.16
N ILE A 194 -18.88 -4.58 -5.72
CA ILE A 194 -18.72 -6.02 -5.55
C ILE A 194 -18.46 -6.64 -6.92
N PHE A 195 -17.35 -7.36 -7.02
CA PHE A 195 -16.92 -8.04 -8.23
C PHE A 195 -16.97 -9.54 -8.03
N LYS A 196 -17.29 -10.24 -9.11
CA LYS A 196 -17.12 -11.70 -9.22
C LYS A 196 -16.41 -12.02 -10.54
N PRO A 197 -15.51 -13.00 -10.57
CA PRO A 197 -14.95 -13.53 -11.81
C PRO A 197 -16.04 -13.94 -12.82
N ASN A 198 -15.81 -13.62 -14.10
CA ASN A 198 -16.79 -13.81 -15.18
C ASN A 198 -16.77 -15.22 -15.79
N LYS A 199 -15.59 -15.88 -15.82
CA LYS A 199 -15.50 -17.29 -16.25
C LYS A 199 -16.37 -18.14 -15.32
N LYS A 200 -17.07 -19.16 -15.87
CA LYS A 200 -17.76 -20.20 -15.08
C LYS A 200 -16.81 -20.62 -13.97
N GLN A 201 -17.03 -20.10 -12.76
CA GLN A 201 -16.12 -20.37 -11.66
C GLN A 201 -16.11 -21.87 -11.47
N ILE A 202 -14.91 -22.45 -11.56
CA ILE A 202 -14.66 -23.71 -10.89
C ILE A 202 -15.08 -23.47 -9.44
N LYS A 203 -16.01 -24.25 -8.94
CA LYS A 203 -16.50 -24.13 -7.57
C LYS A 203 -15.32 -24.36 -6.64
N THR A 204 -14.67 -23.28 -6.21
CA THR A 204 -13.50 -23.35 -5.35
C THR A 204 -13.91 -24.01 -4.04
N GLN A 205 -13.22 -25.08 -3.66
CA GLN A 205 -13.38 -25.64 -2.33
C GLN A 205 -12.62 -24.74 -1.36
N TRP A 206 -13.28 -24.31 -0.29
CA TRP A 206 -12.71 -23.40 0.69
C TRP A 206 -12.49 -24.12 2.02
N ILE A 207 -11.33 -23.90 2.62
CA ILE A 207 -11.01 -24.40 3.95
C ILE A 207 -11.23 -23.25 4.94
N LYS A 208 -12.05 -23.48 5.96
CA LYS A 208 -12.15 -22.57 7.09
C LYS A 208 -10.91 -22.69 7.96
N LEU A 209 -10.21 -21.57 8.12
CA LEU A 209 -8.98 -21.51 8.90
C LEU A 209 -9.30 -21.42 10.39
N GLN A 210 -8.56 -22.16 11.20
CA GLN A 210 -8.63 -22.13 12.66
C GLN A 210 -7.81 -20.95 13.21
N PRO A 211 -8.11 -20.44 14.42
CA PRO A 211 -7.48 -19.22 14.90
C PRO A 211 -5.95 -19.23 14.85
N GLU A 212 -5.35 -20.37 15.23
CA GLU A 212 -3.90 -20.53 15.29
C GLU A 212 -3.23 -20.85 13.94
N ASP A 213 -3.99 -21.04 12.85
CA ASP A 213 -3.42 -21.35 11.54
C ASP A 213 -2.54 -20.17 11.03
N PHE A 214 -1.26 -20.42 10.76
CA PHE A 214 -0.29 -19.37 10.44
C PHE A 214 0.10 -19.35 8.96
N PHE A 215 0.36 -20.50 8.35
CA PHE A 215 0.61 -20.58 6.91
C PHE A 215 0.10 -21.89 6.30
N VAL A 216 -0.04 -21.89 4.98
CA VAL A 216 -0.36 -23.06 4.18
C VAL A 216 0.83 -23.39 3.28
N GLU A 217 1.16 -24.67 3.18
CA GLU A 217 2.01 -25.22 2.13
C GLU A 217 1.16 -25.98 1.12
N SER A 218 1.16 -25.52 -0.13
CA SER A 218 0.49 -26.16 -1.26
C SER A 218 1.53 -26.71 -2.22
N THR A 219 1.42 -27.99 -2.57
CA THR A 219 2.27 -28.61 -3.59
C THR A 219 1.52 -28.62 -4.92
N ILE A 220 2.00 -27.86 -5.90
CA ILE A 220 1.40 -27.77 -7.24
C ILE A 220 2.48 -28.09 -8.27
N ASN A 221 2.25 -29.09 -9.13
CA ASN A 221 3.22 -29.53 -10.14
C ASN A 221 4.64 -29.78 -9.58
N GLY A 222 4.72 -30.37 -8.38
CA GLY A 222 5.99 -30.68 -7.69
C GLY A 222 6.67 -29.49 -7.02
N LYS A 223 6.14 -28.27 -7.15
CA LYS A 223 6.63 -27.07 -6.43
C LYS A 223 5.83 -26.86 -5.15
N VAL A 224 6.53 -26.54 -4.07
CA VAL A 224 5.91 -26.16 -2.79
C VAL A 224 5.79 -24.64 -2.74
N MET A 225 4.57 -24.14 -2.56
CA MET A 225 4.28 -22.74 -2.31
C MET A 225 3.87 -22.58 -0.86
N LYS A 226 4.48 -21.62 -0.16
CA LYS A 226 4.09 -21.22 1.19
C LYS A 226 3.28 -19.92 1.12
N THR A 227 2.10 -19.91 1.71
CA THR A 227 1.21 -18.75 1.79
C THR A 227 0.90 -18.44 3.24
N GLU A 228 1.26 -17.24 3.69
CA GLU A 228 0.95 -16.77 5.06
C GLU A 228 -0.53 -16.42 5.21
N LEU A 229 -1.06 -16.62 6.41
CA LEU A 229 -2.46 -16.43 6.76
C LEU A 229 -2.59 -15.31 7.79
N TYR A 230 -3.02 -14.13 7.34
CA TYR A 230 -3.05 -12.94 8.18
C TYR A 230 -4.40 -12.69 8.87
N TYR A 231 -4.32 -12.01 10.01
CA TYR A 231 -5.38 -11.19 10.57
C TYR A 231 -5.07 -9.72 10.24
N GLY A 232 -6.03 -9.02 9.67
CA GLY A 232 -5.78 -7.85 8.80
C GLY A 232 -5.36 -8.32 7.39
N SER A 233 -5.91 -7.69 6.34
CA SER A 233 -5.39 -7.90 4.97
C SER A 233 -5.00 -6.60 4.29
N THR A 234 -5.70 -5.49 4.57
CA THR A 234 -5.41 -4.18 3.97
C THR A 234 -5.81 -3.05 4.92
N PHE A 235 -5.80 -1.79 4.47
CA PHE A 235 -6.18 -0.64 5.28
C PHE A 235 -7.58 -0.80 5.88
N LEU A 236 -7.64 -0.96 7.21
CA LEU A 236 -8.87 -1.07 8.00
C LEU A 236 -9.88 -2.10 7.46
N SER A 237 -9.42 -3.15 6.77
CA SER A 237 -10.29 -4.22 6.28
C SER A 237 -9.67 -5.60 6.32
N GLN A 238 -10.58 -6.59 6.32
CA GLN A 238 -10.26 -7.98 6.49
C GLN A 238 -11.04 -8.83 5.51
N SER A 239 -10.30 -9.60 4.69
CA SER A 239 -10.89 -10.69 3.93
C SER A 239 -11.35 -11.82 4.85
N THR A 240 -12.43 -12.52 4.48
CA THR A 240 -12.85 -13.70 5.24
C THR A 240 -11.67 -14.68 5.33
N ARG A 241 -11.37 -15.16 6.54
CA ARG A 241 -10.20 -16.00 6.80
C ARG A 241 -10.44 -17.46 6.36
N MET A 242 -10.44 -17.65 5.04
CA MET A 242 -10.59 -18.93 4.35
C MET A 242 -9.44 -19.11 3.37
N PHE A 243 -9.10 -20.35 3.07
CA PHE A 243 -8.09 -20.68 2.05
C PHE A 243 -8.73 -21.41 0.87
N ALA A 244 -8.41 -20.96 -0.35
CA ALA A 244 -8.85 -21.61 -1.58
C ALA A 244 -8.02 -22.87 -1.85
N ILE A 245 -8.67 -24.00 -2.05
CA ILE A 245 -8.02 -25.20 -2.58
C ILE A 245 -7.83 -25.01 -4.08
N ASP A 246 -6.57 -24.99 -4.52
CA ASP A 246 -6.24 -25.19 -5.93
C ASP A 246 -6.48 -26.65 -6.30
N GLU A 247 -7.31 -26.89 -7.31
CA GLU A 247 -7.62 -28.25 -7.78
C GLU A 247 -6.36 -29.00 -8.25
N LYS A 248 -5.38 -28.27 -8.80
CA LYS A 248 -4.09 -28.80 -9.26
C LYS A 248 -3.14 -29.13 -8.10
N ALA A 249 -3.45 -28.71 -6.87
CA ALA A 249 -2.60 -29.04 -5.73
C ALA A 249 -2.66 -30.55 -5.43
N SER A 250 -1.50 -31.20 -5.37
CA SER A 250 -1.38 -32.62 -4.98
C SER A 250 -1.34 -32.80 -3.46
N ALA A 251 -0.94 -31.77 -2.71
CA ALA A 251 -0.94 -31.77 -1.25
C ALA A 251 -1.21 -30.37 -0.71
N ILE A 252 -1.90 -30.29 0.43
CA ILE A 252 -2.17 -29.05 1.17
C ILE A 252 -2.00 -29.33 2.67
N ASN A 253 -1.07 -28.59 3.28
CA ASN A 253 -0.77 -28.69 4.70
C ASN A 253 -0.87 -27.32 5.35
N ILE A 254 -1.57 -27.23 6.47
CA ILE A 254 -1.70 -26.00 7.24
C ILE A 254 -0.86 -26.15 8.51
N TYR A 255 -0.13 -25.11 8.88
CA TYR A 255 0.71 -25.10 10.07
C TYR A 255 0.25 -24.00 11.00
N ASN A 256 0.20 -24.30 12.30
CA ASN A 256 -0.08 -23.29 13.32
C ASN A 256 1.20 -22.57 13.76
N PHE A 257 1.07 -21.59 14.68
CA PHE A 257 2.22 -20.86 15.24
C PHE A 257 3.25 -21.75 15.97
N ASP A 258 2.82 -22.89 16.53
CA ASP A 258 3.73 -23.88 17.15
C ASP A 258 4.42 -24.80 16.12
N GLY A 259 4.14 -24.64 14.82
CA GLY A 259 4.61 -25.54 13.76
C GLY A 259 3.87 -26.89 13.69
N LYS A 260 2.77 -27.07 14.42
CA LYS A 260 1.92 -28.27 14.32
C LYS A 260 1.22 -28.29 12.96
N LYS A 261 1.32 -29.44 12.30
CA LYS A 261 0.81 -29.66 10.95
C LYS A 261 -0.58 -30.28 10.95
N ARG A 262 -1.48 -29.71 10.15
CA ARG A 262 -2.81 -30.25 9.81
C ARG A 262 -2.88 -30.51 8.31
N ARG A 263 -2.91 -31.78 7.92
CA ARG A 263 -3.03 -32.18 6.51
C ARG A 263 -4.48 -32.07 6.05
N ILE A 264 -4.70 -31.47 4.88
CA ILE A 264 -6.03 -31.32 4.28
C ILE A 264 -6.15 -32.19 3.01
N LYS A 265 -5.09 -32.26 2.20
CA LYS A 265 -4.96 -33.08 0.99
C LYS A 265 -3.54 -33.66 0.99
#